data_AF-A0A7W0CPN5-F1
#
_entry.id   AF-A0A7W0CPN5-F1
#
_cell.length_a   1.000
_cell.length_b   1.000
_cell.length_c   1.000
_cell.angle_alpha   90.00
_cell.angle_beta   90.00
_cell.angle_gamma   90.00
#
_symmetry.space_group_name_H-M   'P 1'
#
loop_
_entity.id
_entity.type
_entity.pdbx_description
1 polymer ?
#
loop_
_entity_poly.entity_id
_entity_poly.type
_entity_poly.pdbx_seq_one_letter_code
_entity_poly.pdbx_strand_id
1 'polypeptide(L)' 'MTPTGPFDALDRLRAAGHPIDLLNEGQRRVFAGLTEPEVDLLNSIKARLDDASGEVEGQELKIV' A
#
# COMPACT_ATOMS: atom_id res chain seq x y z
N MET A 1 18.90 -8.93 -15.43
CA MET A 1 17.93 -10.05 -15.47
C MET A 1 16.83 -9.70 -14.47
N THR A 2 15.76 -9.07 -14.93
CA THR A 2 14.54 -8.89 -14.12
C THR A 2 13.80 -10.24 -14.10
N PRO A 3 13.35 -10.75 -12.95
CA PRO A 3 12.54 -11.97 -12.93
C PRO A 3 11.19 -11.66 -13.59
N THR A 4 11.01 -12.08 -14.83
CA THR A 4 9.71 -12.11 -15.52
C THR A 4 8.86 -13.27 -14.99
N GLY A 5 8.48 -13.20 -13.71
CA GLY A 5 7.34 -13.96 -13.19
C GLY A 5 6.03 -13.30 -13.64
N PRO A 6 4.88 -14.02 -13.62
CA PRO A 6 3.58 -13.40 -13.80
C PRO A 6 3.39 -12.27 -12.77
N PHE A 7 2.69 -11.20 -13.15
CA PHE A 7 2.37 -10.09 -12.26
C PHE A 7 1.64 -10.61 -11.01
N ASP A 8 2.19 -10.31 -9.84
CA ASP A 8 1.60 -10.64 -8.53
C ASP A 8 1.22 -9.34 -7.81
N ALA A 9 -0.07 -9.04 -7.81
CA ALA A 9 -0.63 -7.86 -7.17
C ALA A 9 -0.34 -7.82 -5.66
N LEU A 10 -0.39 -8.97 -4.99
CA LEU A 10 -0.22 -9.04 -3.53
C LEU A 10 1.24 -8.82 -3.15
N ASP A 11 2.18 -9.36 -3.92
CA ASP A 11 3.60 -9.14 -3.72
C ASP A 11 3.96 -7.66 -3.92
N ARG A 12 3.48 -7.04 -5.00
CA ARG A 12 3.69 -5.60 -5.28
C ARG A 12 3.12 -4.71 -4.19
N LEU A 13 1.89 -4.97 -3.74
CA LEU A 13 1.27 -4.18 -2.67
C LEU A 13 1.98 -4.39 -1.32
N ARG A 14 2.43 -5.61 -1.01
CA ARG A 14 3.22 -5.88 0.19
C ARG A 14 4.56 -5.14 0.14
N ALA A 15 5.25 -5.16 -1.00
CA ALA A 15 6.51 -4.44 -1.19
C ALA A 15 6.35 -2.91 -1.04
N ALA A 16 5.17 -2.37 -1.38
CA ALA A 16 4.81 -0.97 -1.16
C ALA A 16 4.34 -0.66 0.28
N GLY A 17 4.39 -1.64 1.19
CA GLY A 17 4.06 -1.45 2.61
C GLY A 17 2.56 -1.46 2.91
N HIS A 18 1.71 -1.98 2.01
CA HIS A 18 0.32 -2.23 2.35
C HIS A 18 0.19 -3.41 3.32
N PRO A 19 -0.73 -3.39 4.30
CA PRO A 19 -0.90 -4.44 5.30
C PRO A 19 -1.67 -5.66 4.74
N ILE A 20 -1.16 -6.26 3.66
CA ILE A 20 -1.78 -7.39 2.93
C ILE A 20 -1.87 -8.66 3.81
N ASP A 21 -1.01 -8.76 4.82
CA ASP A 21 -1.00 -9.83 5.82
C ASP A 21 -2.20 -9.79 6.77
N LEU A 22 -2.83 -8.62 6.96
CA LEU A 22 -4.02 -8.47 7.81
C LEU A 22 -5.32 -8.81 7.07
N LEU A 23 -5.26 -9.02 5.75
CA LEU A 23 -6.43 -9.35 4.96
C LEU A 23 -6.88 -10.79 5.22
N ASN A 24 -8.20 -10.97 5.35
CA ASN A 24 -8.79 -12.30 5.32
C ASN A 24 -8.75 -12.90 3.90
N GLU A 25 -9.08 -14.18 3.77
CA GLU A 25 -8.96 -14.90 2.49
C GLU A 25 -9.84 -14.29 1.37
N GLY A 26 -11.05 -13.83 1.70
CA GLY A 26 -11.95 -13.19 0.73
C GLY A 26 -11.39 -11.86 0.23
N GLN A 27 -10.87 -11.04 1.14
CA GLN A 27 -10.21 -9.78 0.80
C GLN A 27 -8.95 -10.04 -0.04
N ARG A 28 -8.12 -11.01 0.36
CA ARG A 28 -6.91 -11.37 -0.38
C ARG A 28 -7.21 -11.79 -1.82
N ARG A 29 -8.32 -12.51 -2.05
CA ARG A 29 -8.78 -12.86 -3.41
C ARG A 29 -9.16 -11.63 -4.25
N VAL A 30 -9.81 -10.62 -3.66
CA VAL A 30 -10.12 -9.36 -4.35
C VAL A 30 -8.83 -8.65 -4.75
N PHE A 31 -7.90 -8.49 -3.82
CA PHE A 31 -6.62 -7.81 -4.09
C PHE A 31 -5.72 -8.60 -5.06
N ALA A 32 -5.78 -9.93 -5.06
CA ALA A 32 -5.06 -10.76 -6.03
C ALA A 32 -5.61 -10.61 -7.47
N GLY A 33 -6.86 -10.17 -7.62
CA GLY A 33 -7.48 -9.93 -8.92
C GLY A 33 -7.19 -8.55 -9.51
N LEU A 34 -6.46 -7.70 -8.79
CA LEU A 34 -6.10 -6.37 -9.29
C LEU A 34 -5.11 -6.48 -10.45
N THR A 35 -5.27 -5.59 -11.40
CA THR A 35 -4.35 -5.42 -12.52
C THR A 35 -3.16 -4.54 -12.14
N GLU A 36 -2.11 -4.56 -12.96
CA GLU A 36 -0.93 -3.72 -12.76
C GLU A 36 -1.26 -2.21 -12.65
N PRO A 37 -2.09 -1.62 -13.53
CA PRO A 37 -2.50 -0.22 -13.39
C PRO A 37 -3.27 0.10 -12.11
N GLU A 38 -4.09 -0.84 -11.61
CA GLU A 38 -4.84 -0.64 -10.37
C GLU A 38 -3.92 -0.66 -9.15
N VAL A 39 -2.92 -1.55 -9.15
CA VAL A 39 -1.90 -1.60 -8.09
C VAL A 39 -1.03 -0.34 -8.11
N ASP A 40 -0.62 0.13 -9.29
CA ASP A 40 0.11 1.40 -9.42
C ASP A 40 -0.70 2.59 -8.90
N LEU A 41 -2.00 2.63 -9.17
CA LEU A 41 -2.89 3.66 -8.66
C LEU A 41 -3.00 3.60 -7.13
N LEU A 42 -3.18 2.41 -6.54
CA LEU A 42 -3.25 2.24 -5.09
C LEU A 42 -1.96 2.68 -4.39
N ASN A 43 -0.81 2.30 -4.95
CA ASN A 43 0.50 2.73 -4.45
C ASN A 43 0.66 4.25 -4.54
N SER A 44 0.21 4.86 -5.64
CA SER A 44 0.22 6.32 -5.82
C SER A 44 -0.64 7.04 -4.78
N ILE A 45 -1.84 6.51 -4.49
CA ILE A 45 -2.72 7.06 -3.47
C ILE A 45 -2.08 6.94 -2.08
N LYS A 46 -1.51 5.78 -1.75
CA LYS A 46 -0.80 5.58 -0.48
C LYS A 46 0.32 6.60 -0.31
N ALA A 47 1.19 6.75 -1.31
CA ALA A 47 2.30 7.70 -1.25
C ALA A 47 1.83 9.15 -0.99
N ARG A 48 0.74 9.58 -1.63
CA ARG A 48 0.14 10.91 -1.40
C ARG A 48 -0.45 11.06 0.01
N LEU A 49 -1.01 9.98 0.57
CA LEU A 49 -1.53 9.98 1.94
C LEU A 49 -0.42 10.00 2.98
N ASP A 50 0.67 9.26 2.77
CA ASP A 50 1.86 9.30 3.63
C ASP A 50 2.49 10.71 3.61
N ASP A 51 2.62 11.31 2.42
CA ASP A 51 3.13 12.69 2.25
C ASP A 51 2.26 13.71 3.00
N ALA A 52 0.94 13.65 2.82
CA ALA A 52 0.00 14.52 3.53
C ALA A 52 -0.04 14.28 5.06
N SER A 53 0.29 13.06 5.52
CA SER A 53 0.33 12.73 6.95
C SER A 53 1.61 13.23 7.63
N GLY A 54 2.65 13.58 6.84
CA GLY A 54 3.91 14.13 7.34
C GLY A 54 3.81 15.49 8.04
N GLU A 55 2.65 16.15 8.01
CA GLU A 55 2.44 17.45 8.70
C GLU A 55 1.87 17.34 10.12
N VAL A 56 1.47 16.16 10.61
CA VAL A 56 0.81 16.00 11.93
C VAL A 56 1.65 15.31 13.02
N GLU A 57 2.86 14.84 12.71
CA GLU A 57 3.82 14.33 13.71
C GLU A 57 4.69 15.49 14.25
N GLY A 58 4.11 16.36 15.07
CA GLY A 58 4.89 17.45 15.68
C GLY A 58 4.21 18.38 16.68
N GLN A 59 2.91 18.22 16.93
CA GLN A 59 2.25 19.00 17.99
C GLN A 59 2.19 18.21 19.30
N GLU A 60 3.34 18.07 19.97
CA GLU A 60 3.34 17.98 21.42
C GLU A 60 2.80 19.32 21.96
N LEU A 61 1.48 19.45 22.06
CA LEU A 61 0.86 20.50 22.86
C LEU A 61 1.20 20.23 24.33
N LYS A 62 2.35 20.73 24.78
CA LYS A 62 2.59 20.99 26.20
C LYS A 62 1.59 22.06 26.64
N ILE A 63 0.47 21.62 27.19
CA ILE A 63 -0.37 22.47 28.02
C ILE A 63 0.41 22.70 29.33
N VAL A 64 0.91 23.92 29.49
CA VAL A 64 1.46 24.47 30.74
C VAL A 64 0.34 25.00 31.63
#